data_AF-A0A3M7RLR4-F1
#
_entry.id   AF-A0A3M7RLR4-F1
#
_cell.length_a   1.000
_cell.length_b   1.000
_cell.length_c   1.000
_cell.angle_alpha   90.00
_cell.angle_beta   90.00
_cell.angle_gamma   90.00
#
_symmetry.space_group_name_H-M   'P 1'
#
loop_
_entity.id
_entity.type
_entity.pdbx_description
1 polymer ?
#
loop_
_entity_poly.entity_id
_entity_poly.type
_entity_poly.pdbx_seq_one_letter_code
_entity_poly.pdbx_strand_id
1 'polypeptide(L)' 'MKYKEKLEISNDYNKNNLTVTELMKKYNRPQRTVSSILKAENQEKIKNLYENNLINLALKE' A
#
# COMPACT_ATOMS: atom_id res chain seq x y z
N MET A 1 -4.33 -9.43 2.27
CA MET A 1 -3.20 -8.54 1.99
C MET A 1 -3.02 -7.59 3.17
N LYS A 2 -1.83 -7.52 3.77
CA LYS A 2 -1.57 -6.68 4.95
C LYS A 2 -1.50 -5.19 4.55
N TYR A 3 -1.78 -4.28 5.49
CA TYR A 3 -1.70 -2.84 5.25
C TYR A 3 -0.29 -2.38 4.83
N LYS A 4 0.74 -3.02 5.40
CA LYS A 4 2.14 -2.78 5.06
C LYS A 4 2.41 -2.99 3.57
N GLU A 5 2.00 -4.13 3.01
CA GLU A 5 2.21 -4.45 1.58
C GLU A 5 1.50 -3.44 0.65
N LYS A 6 0.31 -2.98 1.03
CA LYS A 6 -0.42 -1.95 0.26
C LYS A 6 0.28 -0.59 0.31
N LEU A 7 0.84 -0.23 1.47
CA LEU A 7 1.61 0.99 1.65
C LEU A 7 2.92 0.95 0.85
N GLU A 8 3.59 -0.21 0.83
CA GLU A 8 4.81 -0.42 0.04
C GLU A 8 4.55 -0.28 -1.47
N ILE A 9 3.47 -0.85 -2.00
CA ILE A 9 3.07 -0.66 -3.41
C ILE A 9 2.82 0.82 -3.73
N SER A 10 2.15 1.54 -2.83
CA SER A 10 1.87 2.96 -3.01
C SER A 10 3.14 3.81 -2.98
N ASN A 11 4.08 3.47 -2.08
CA ASN A 11 5.38 4.12 -2.00
C ASN A 11 6.25 3.81 -3.23
N ASP A 12 6.26 2.57 -3.70
CA ASP A 12 7.01 2.19 -4.89
C ASP A 12 6.52 2.91 -6.15
N TYR A 13 5.20 3.11 -6.27
CA TYR A 13 4.63 3.92 -7.34
C TYR A 13 5.04 5.40 -7.23
N ASN A 14 4.90 6.00 -6.04
CA ASN A 14 5.10 7.45 -5.85
C ASN A 14 6.57 7.87 -5.69
N LYS A 15 7.44 7.05 -5.07
CA LYS A 15 8.86 7.35 -4.80
C LYS A 15 9.80 6.75 -5.84
N ASN A 16 9.57 5.49 -6.21
CA ASN A 16 10.45 4.77 -7.14
C ASN A 16 9.98 4.93 -8.59
N ASN A 17 8.89 5.67 -8.83
CA ASN A 17 8.30 5.93 -10.14
C ASN A 17 7.98 4.65 -10.94
N LEU A 18 7.72 3.55 -10.22
CA LEU A 18 7.46 2.25 -10.80
C LEU A 18 6.11 2.24 -11.51
N THR A 19 6.05 1.57 -12.66
CA THR A 19 4.79 1.43 -13.40
C THR A 19 3.88 0.38 -12.78
N VAL A 20 2.56 0.46 -13.06
CA VAL A 20 1.58 -0.55 -12.61
C VAL A 20 2.01 -1.96 -12.99
N THR A 21 2.56 -2.14 -14.20
CA THR A 21 3.03 -3.44 -14.70
C THR A 21 4.21 -3.98 -13.90
N GLU A 22 5.15 -3.12 -13.50
CA GLU A 22 6.27 -3.52 -12.66
C GLU A 22 5.82 -3.88 -11.24
N LEU A 23 4.89 -3.11 -10.68
CA LEU A 23 4.28 -3.41 -9.38
C LEU A 23 3.53 -4.74 -9.40
N MET A 24 2.82 -5.04 -10.49
CA MET A 24 2.16 -6.34 -10.67
C MET A 24 3.15 -7.50 -10.62
N LYS A 25 4.30 -7.36 -11.31
CA LYS A 25 5.37 -8.37 -11.32
C LYS A 25 6.05 -8.49 -9.96
N LYS A 26 6.44 -7.35 -9.37
CA LYS A 26 7.17 -7.28 -8.09
C LYS A 26 6.37 -7.87 -6.93
N TYR A 27 5.07 -7.58 -6.87
CA TYR A 27 4.20 -8.02 -5.79
C TYR A 27 3.36 -9.25 -6.14
N ASN A 28 3.50 -9.78 -7.36
CA ASN A 28 2.68 -10.87 -7.91
C ASN A 28 1.18 -10.62 -7.68
N ARG A 29 0.70 -9.42 -8.02
CA ARG A 29 -0.70 -9.00 -7.82
C ARG A 29 -1.36 -8.68 -9.14
N PRO A 30 -2.67 -8.97 -9.29
CA PRO A 30 -3.40 -8.59 -10.48
C PRO A 30 -3.52 -7.07 -10.60
N GLN A 31 -3.58 -6.59 -11.84
CA GLN A 31 -3.66 -5.16 -12.17
C GLN A 31 -4.77 -4.45 -11.41
N ARG A 32 -5.96 -5.07 -11.34
CA ARG A 32 -7.10 -4.52 -10.63
C ARG A 32 -6.80 -4.21 -9.16
N THR A 33 -6.01 -5.06 -8.51
CA THR A 33 -5.59 -4.86 -7.12
C THR A 33 -4.61 -3.71 -7.00
N VAL A 34 -3.59 -3.67 -7.87
CA VAL A 34 -2.60 -2.58 -7.90
C VAL A 34 -3.28 -1.25 -8.19
N SER A 35 -4.08 -1.14 -9.25
CA SER A 35 -4.83 0.07 -9.57
C SER A 35 -5.79 0.49 -8.47
N SER A 36 -6.43 -0.45 -7.77
CA SER A 36 -7.28 -0.12 -6.62
C SER A 36 -6.46 0.49 -5.48
N ILE A 37 -5.27 -0.04 -5.20
CA ILE A 37 -4.35 0.51 -4.17
C ILE A 37 -3.87 1.92 -4.55
N LEU A 38 -3.61 2.16 -5.83
CA LEU A 38 -3.09 3.44 -6.33
C LEU A 38 -4.15 4.55 -6.43
N LYS A 39 -5.43 4.27 -6.21
CA LYS A 39 -6.45 5.32 -6.11
C LYS A 39 -6.18 6.22 -4.90
N ALA A 40 -6.18 7.53 -5.09
CA ALA A 40 -5.91 8.52 -4.04
C ALA A 40 -6.73 8.29 -2.75
N GLU A 41 -8.05 8.06 -2.88
CA GLU A 41 -8.93 7.76 -1.74
C GLU A 41 -8.50 6.51 -0.95
N ASN A 42 -7.91 5.53 -1.63
CA ASN A 42 -7.42 4.31 -1.00
C ASN A 42 -6.03 4.51 -0.40
N GLN A 43 -5.16 5.31 -1.02
CA GLN A 43 -3.83 5.62 -0.49
C GLN A 43 -3.94 6.28 0.89
N GLU A 44 -4.82 7.28 1.03
CA GLU A 44 -5.05 7.97 2.30
C GLU A 44 -5.63 7.03 3.36
N LYS A 45 -6.63 6.21 2.99
CA LYS A 45 -7.19 5.18 3.89
C LYS A 45 -6.14 4.15 4.32
N ILE A 46 -5.29 3.70 3.41
CA ILE A 46 -4.23 2.72 3.72
C ILE A 46 -3.22 3.32 4.69
N LYS A 47 -2.83 4.58 4.51
CA LYS A 47 -1.93 5.29 5.41
C LYS A 47 -2.52 5.44 6.80
N ASN A 48 -3.76 5.94 6.90
CA ASN A 48 -4.45 6.09 8.18
C ASN A 48 -4.63 4.75 8.90
N LEU A 49 -5.00 3.67 8.19
CA LEU A 49 -5.15 2.35 8.79
C LEU A 49 -3.81 1.72 9.21
N TYR A 50 -2.73 2.03 8.52
CA TYR A 50 -1.38 1.61 8.89
C TYR A 50 -0.92 2.32 10.17
N GLU A 51 -1.06 3.65 10.23
CA GLU A 51 -0.71 4.45 11.40
C GLU A 51 -1.54 4.05 12.63
N ASN A 52 -2.87 3.87 12.48
CA ASN A 52 -3.72 3.39 13.57
C ASN A 52 -3.33 1.97 14.03
N ASN A 53 -2.93 1.08 13.12
CA ASN A 53 -2.43 -0.24 13.51
C ASN A 53 -1.13 -0.15 14.30
N LEU A 54 -0.20 0.72 13.91
CA LEU A 54 1.06 0.94 14.64
C LEU A 54 0.82 1.49 16.03
N ILE A 55 -0.08 2.48 16.15
CA ILE A 55 -0.47 3.06 17.45
C ILE A 55 -1.07 1.98 18.35
N ASN A 56 -2.01 1.19 17.83
CA ASN A 56 -2.62 0.10 18.60
C ASN A 56 -1.64 -1.01 18.99
N LEU A 57 -0.57 -1.21 18.21
CA LEU A 57 0.48 -2.15 18.54
C LEU A 57 1.37 -1.60 19.67
N ALA A 58 1.77 -0.32 19.57
CA ALA A 58 2.61 0.36 20.54
C ALA A 58 1.90 0.60 21.89
N LEU A 59 0.58 0.76 21.90
CA LEU A 59 -0.24 0.87 23.12
C LEU A 59 -0.52 -0.48 23.79
N LYS A 60 -0.14 -1.59 23.16
CA LYS A 60 -0.30 -2.95 23.69
C LYS A 60 0.98 -3.52 24.32
N GLU A 61 2.07 -2.75 24.28
CA GLU A 61 3.30 -2.99 25.04
C GLU A 61 3.22 -2.33 26.43
#